data_AF-A0A383DSS5-F1
#
_entry.id   AF-A0A383DSS5-F1
#
_cell.length_a   1.000
_cell.length_b   1.000
_cell.length_c   1.000
_cell.angle_alpha   90.00
_cell.angle_beta   90.00
_cell.angle_gamma   90.00
#
_symmetry.space_group_name_H-M   'P 1'
#
loop_
_entity.id
_entity.type
_entity.pdbx_description
1 polymer ?
#
loop_
_entity_poly.entity_id
_entity_poly.type
_entity_poly.pdbx_seq_one_letter_code
_entity_poly.pdbx_strand_id
1 'polypeptide(L)'
;FPKEKSEIDDNRLDADNVKELVSRFKSLVKDRAGQDFPTCPWDQLWGSVGAVFGSWKNDRAIVYRRRYGIPAEWGTAVNVQAMVFGNTGKKSGSGVGFTRDPATGEKVLYGEFLIDAQGEDVVAGVRTPDPVAELKQVLPKAFKDLVTIQKKLEKHFTEMQDFEFTIEDGKLYMLQTRNGKRTGVAAVRIANEMVKEKLIDWKTAVTRVPADQLDQVLSPVFDAAAAKKALKLC
;
A
#
# COMPACT_ATOMS: atom_id res chain seq x y z
N PHE A 1 -30.92 -8.69 -0.49
CA PHE A 1 -31.33 -10.11 -0.45
C PHE A 1 -31.94 -10.50 0.90
N PRO A 2 -33.27 -10.39 1.10
CA PRO A 2 -33.90 -10.75 2.37
C PRO A 2 -34.13 -12.27 2.57
N LYS A 3 -33.90 -13.09 1.53
CA LYS A 3 -34.30 -14.52 1.50
C LYS A 3 -33.17 -15.51 1.23
N GLU A 4 -31.97 -15.06 0.86
CA GLU A 4 -30.80 -15.95 0.69
C GLU A 4 -30.04 -16.07 2.02
N LYS A 5 -29.70 -17.31 2.40
CA LYS A 5 -28.98 -17.66 3.63
C LYS A 5 -27.48 -17.92 3.42
N SER A 6 -27.01 -17.90 2.18
CA SER A 6 -25.60 -18.09 1.81
C SER A 6 -24.86 -16.75 1.75
N GLU A 7 -23.54 -16.80 1.90
CA GLU A 7 -22.67 -15.65 1.58
C GLU A 7 -22.88 -15.25 0.11
N ILE A 8 -23.02 -13.95 -0.12
CA ILE A 8 -23.18 -13.35 -1.44
C ILE A 8 -21.93 -12.49 -1.66
N ASP A 9 -21.29 -12.67 -2.82
CA ASP A 9 -20.20 -11.81 -3.26
C ASP A 9 -20.72 -10.38 -3.45
N ASP A 10 -20.07 -9.40 -2.84
CA ASP A 10 -20.45 -7.97 -2.88
C ASP A 10 -20.61 -7.46 -4.32
N ASN A 11 -19.87 -8.04 -5.28
CA ASN A 11 -19.94 -7.70 -6.70
C ASN A 11 -21.29 -8.06 -7.35
N ARG A 12 -22.14 -8.85 -6.68
CA ARG A 12 -23.47 -9.25 -7.16
C ARG A 12 -24.58 -8.35 -6.62
N LEU A 13 -24.26 -7.38 -5.78
CA LEU A 13 -25.23 -6.44 -5.22
C LEU A 13 -25.60 -5.38 -6.26
N ASP A 14 -26.88 -5.30 -6.59
CA ASP A 14 -27.39 -4.20 -7.40
C ASP A 14 -27.55 -2.89 -6.60
N ALA A 15 -27.84 -1.80 -7.29
CA ALA A 15 -27.98 -0.48 -6.67
C ALA A 15 -29.07 -0.41 -5.59
N ASP A 16 -30.15 -1.19 -5.73
CA ASP A 16 -31.23 -1.19 -4.74
C ASP A 16 -30.86 -2.02 -3.50
N ASN A 17 -30.08 -3.09 -3.68
CA ASN A 17 -29.49 -3.84 -2.58
C ASN A 17 -28.52 -2.96 -1.77
N VAL A 18 -27.70 -2.15 -2.45
CA VAL A 18 -26.78 -1.22 -1.78
C VAL A 18 -27.55 -0.14 -1.00
N LYS A 19 -28.66 0.40 -1.53
CA LYS A 19 -29.52 1.33 -0.79
C LYS A 19 -30.11 0.69 0.48
N GLU A 20 -30.56 -0.56 0.40
CA GLU A 20 -31.05 -1.31 1.56
C GLU A 20 -29.92 -1.48 2.61
N LEU A 21 -28.73 -1.88 2.18
CA LEU A 21 -27.56 -2.05 3.07
C LEU A 21 -27.17 -0.76 3.77
N VAL A 22 -27.17 0.38 3.07
CA VAL A 22 -26.90 1.69 3.67
C VAL A 22 -27.87 2.00 4.80
N SER A 23 -29.17 1.70 4.63
CA SER A 23 -30.17 1.88 5.68
C SER A 23 -29.90 0.97 6.90
N ARG A 24 -29.54 -0.30 6.65
CA ARG A 24 -29.21 -1.27 7.68
C ARG A 24 -27.93 -0.89 8.45
N PHE A 25 -26.90 -0.41 7.77
CA PHE A 25 -25.67 0.07 8.40
C PHE A 25 -25.90 1.32 9.25
N LYS A 26 -26.71 2.28 8.79
CA LYS A 26 -27.10 3.44 9.62
C LYS A 26 -27.84 3.02 10.88
N SER A 27 -28.76 2.05 10.77
CA SER A 27 -29.47 1.49 11.93
C SER A 27 -28.50 0.78 12.89
N LEU A 28 -27.57 -0.02 12.36
CA LEU A 28 -26.55 -0.70 13.16
C LEU A 28 -25.62 0.28 13.89
N VAL A 29 -25.25 1.40 13.26
CA VAL A 29 -24.48 2.47 13.91
C VAL A 29 -25.27 3.05 15.08
N LYS A 30 -26.57 3.34 14.89
CA LYS A 30 -27.44 3.82 15.96
C LYS A 30 -27.52 2.83 17.13
N ASP A 31 -27.72 1.55 16.83
CA ASP A 31 -27.83 0.50 17.84
C ASP A 31 -26.54 0.32 18.65
N ARG A 32 -25.37 0.42 18.00
CA ARG A 32 -24.07 0.18 18.64
C ARG A 32 -23.46 1.41 19.29
N ALA A 33 -23.60 2.57 18.68
CA ALA A 33 -23.00 3.82 19.14
C ALA A 33 -23.97 4.69 19.96
N GLY A 34 -25.26 4.34 19.99
CA GLY A 34 -26.30 5.11 20.69
C GLY A 34 -26.68 6.42 20.00
N GLN A 35 -26.14 6.69 18.80
CA GLN A 35 -26.34 7.93 18.06
C GLN A 35 -26.43 7.65 16.56
N ASP A 36 -27.20 8.46 15.85
CA ASP A 36 -27.33 8.36 14.40
C ASP A 36 -26.00 8.64 13.68
N PHE A 37 -25.82 8.06 12.50
CA PHE A 37 -24.65 8.33 11.67
C PHE A 37 -24.61 9.82 11.28
N PRO A 38 -23.50 10.54 11.52
CA PRO A 38 -23.41 11.98 11.26
C PRO A 38 -23.55 12.26 9.76
N THR A 39 -24.48 13.13 9.38
CA THR A 39 -24.71 13.49 7.96
C THR A 39 -23.99 14.76 7.54
N CYS A 40 -23.57 15.60 8.50
CA CYS A 40 -22.74 16.78 8.25
C CYS A 40 -21.30 16.34 7.93
N PRO A 41 -20.74 16.69 6.77
CA PRO A 41 -19.36 16.32 6.42
C PRO A 41 -18.31 16.91 7.38
N TRP A 42 -18.58 18.06 7.98
CA TRP A 42 -17.67 18.69 8.95
C TRP A 42 -17.63 17.92 10.27
N ASP A 43 -18.77 17.38 10.72
CA ASP A 43 -18.82 16.53 11.91
C ASP A 43 -18.10 15.21 11.67
N GLN A 44 -18.24 14.64 10.47
CA GLN A 44 -17.48 13.44 10.06
C GLN A 44 -15.98 13.72 10.04
N LEU A 45 -15.56 14.87 9.49
CA LEU A 45 -14.15 15.27 9.43
C LEU A 45 -13.57 15.42 10.84
N TRP A 46 -14.22 16.20 11.71
CA TRP A 46 -13.75 16.41 13.08
C TRP A 46 -13.80 15.12 13.91
N GLY A 47 -14.82 14.28 13.73
CA GLY A 47 -14.87 12.95 14.31
C GLY A 47 -13.70 12.07 13.88
N SER A 48 -13.34 12.10 12.59
CA SER A 48 -12.20 11.36 12.03
C SER A 48 -10.87 11.89 12.55
N VAL A 49 -10.67 13.21 12.61
CA VAL A 49 -9.48 13.85 13.20
C VAL A 49 -9.32 13.43 14.66
N GLY A 50 -10.40 13.50 15.45
CA GLY A 50 -10.41 13.08 16.85
C GLY A 50 -10.10 11.59 17.00
N ALA A 51 -10.65 10.74 16.14
CA ALA A 51 -10.39 9.30 16.14
C ALA A 51 -8.92 8.98 15.82
N VAL A 52 -8.28 9.68 14.87
CA VAL A 52 -6.86 9.51 14.57
C VAL A 52 -5.99 9.88 15.78
N PHE A 53 -6.24 11.02 16.42
CA PHE A 53 -5.50 11.38 17.63
C PHE A 53 -5.75 10.42 18.80
N GLY A 54 -6.98 9.94 18.98
CA GLY A 54 -7.32 8.90 19.96
C GLY A 54 -6.56 7.60 19.69
N SER A 55 -6.41 7.22 18.42
CA SER A 55 -5.71 6.00 18.01
C SER A 55 -4.23 5.98 18.41
N TRP A 56 -3.57 7.14 18.53
CA TRP A 56 -2.18 7.24 19.00
C TRP A 56 -2.01 6.69 20.42
N LYS A 57 -3.06 6.73 21.24
CA LYS A 57 -3.05 6.27 22.63
C LYS A 57 -3.59 4.84 22.80
N ASN A 58 -3.92 4.13 21.72
CA ASN A 58 -4.41 2.76 21.86
C ASN A 58 -3.29 1.79 22.30
N ASP A 59 -3.68 0.66 22.90
CA ASP A 59 -2.74 -0.31 23.46
C ASP A 59 -1.75 -0.86 22.42
N ARG A 60 -2.24 -1.12 21.21
CA ARG A 60 -1.42 -1.60 20.09
C ARG A 60 -0.31 -0.61 19.73
N ALA A 61 -0.63 0.69 19.67
CA ALA A 61 0.31 1.76 19.37
C ALA A 61 1.32 1.95 20.51
N ILE A 62 0.87 1.86 21.78
CA ILE A 62 1.76 1.93 22.94
C ILE A 62 2.80 0.81 22.91
N VAL A 63 2.36 -0.44 22.66
CA VAL A 63 3.26 -1.60 22.57
C VAL A 63 4.22 -1.45 21.39
N TYR A 64 3.71 -1.02 20.22
CA TYR A 64 4.53 -0.77 19.04
C TYR A 64 5.64 0.25 19.33
N ARG A 65 5.29 1.39 19.93
CA ARG A 65 6.27 2.44 20.28
C ARG A 65 7.34 1.95 21.24
N ARG A 66 6.97 1.20 22.28
CA ARG A 66 7.94 0.61 23.22
C ARG A 66 8.90 -0.33 22.51
N ARG A 67 8.40 -1.17 21.60
CA ARG A 67 9.22 -2.11 20.83
C ARG A 67 10.24 -1.43 19.93
N TYR A 68 9.85 -0.31 19.30
CA TYR A 68 10.69 0.39 18.32
C TYR A 68 11.36 1.67 18.86
N GLY A 69 11.27 1.92 20.18
CA GLY A 69 11.87 3.09 20.81
C GLY A 69 11.31 4.44 20.32
N ILE A 70 10.04 4.49 19.91
CA ILE A 70 9.41 5.70 19.38
C ILE A 70 8.85 6.52 20.55
N PRO A 71 9.25 7.79 20.73
CA PRO A 71 8.75 8.62 21.83
C PRO A 71 7.24 8.88 21.74
N ALA A 72 6.56 8.89 22.89
CA ALA A 72 5.11 9.05 22.93
C ALA A 72 4.67 10.51 22.65
N GLU A 73 5.53 11.46 22.98
CA GLU A 73 5.36 12.90 22.84
C GLU A 73 5.35 13.37 21.38
N TRP A 74 5.81 12.56 20.43
CA TRP A 74 5.79 12.92 19.00
C TRP A 74 4.37 13.06 18.44
N GLY A 75 3.41 12.30 18.96
CA GLY A 75 2.04 12.28 18.45
C GLY A 75 1.92 11.65 17.05
N THR A 76 0.78 11.88 16.42
CA THR A 76 0.51 11.53 15.02
C THR A 76 -0.09 12.74 14.31
N ALA A 77 0.22 12.92 13.04
CA ALA A 77 -0.44 13.92 12.20
C ALA A 77 -1.78 13.37 11.64
N VAL A 78 -2.60 14.28 11.09
CA VAL A 78 -3.78 13.93 10.30
C VAL A 78 -3.62 14.54 8.91
N ASN A 79 -3.65 13.70 7.88
CA ASN A 79 -3.61 14.14 6.49
C ASN A 79 -5.03 14.21 5.94
N VAL A 80 -5.48 15.40 5.55
CA VAL A 80 -6.76 15.62 4.87
C VAL A 80 -6.46 15.88 3.40
N GLN A 81 -6.95 15.00 2.52
CA GLN A 81 -6.63 15.00 1.11
C GLN A 81 -7.90 14.99 0.26
N ALA A 82 -7.86 15.64 -0.90
CA ALA A 82 -8.93 15.51 -1.89
C ALA A 82 -8.96 14.07 -2.44
N MET A 83 -10.16 13.50 -2.54
CA MET A 83 -10.36 12.16 -3.06
C MET A 83 -10.11 12.10 -4.57
N VAL A 84 -9.59 10.96 -5.02
CA VAL A 84 -9.53 10.53 -6.42
C VAL A 84 -10.02 9.09 -6.49
N PHE A 85 -10.72 8.71 -7.55
CA PHE A 85 -11.45 7.44 -7.60
C PHE A 85 -10.86 6.45 -8.61
N GLY A 86 -10.29 5.36 -8.10
CA GLY A 86 -9.79 4.24 -8.91
C GLY A 86 -10.88 3.26 -9.37
N ASN A 87 -12.12 3.45 -8.92
CA ASN A 87 -13.28 2.56 -9.11
C ASN A 87 -14.41 3.20 -9.94
N THR A 88 -14.04 3.97 -10.96
CA THR A 88 -14.98 4.62 -11.89
C THR A 88 -15.07 3.90 -13.24
N GLY A 89 -14.61 2.66 -13.31
CA GLY A 89 -14.61 1.81 -14.50
C GLY A 89 -13.22 1.44 -15.02
N LYS A 90 -13.18 0.86 -16.22
CA LYS A 90 -11.99 0.22 -16.81
C LYS A 90 -10.80 1.15 -17.10
N LYS A 91 -11.03 2.47 -17.07
CA LYS A 91 -9.98 3.49 -17.25
C LYS A 91 -9.37 3.95 -15.93
N SER A 92 -9.82 3.37 -14.83
CA SER A 92 -9.42 3.73 -13.47
C SER A 92 -8.86 2.52 -12.76
N GLY A 93 -8.04 2.76 -11.75
CA GLY A 93 -7.47 1.70 -10.93
C GLY A 93 -6.67 2.25 -9.77
N SER A 94 -6.30 1.39 -8.83
CA SER A 94 -5.45 1.74 -7.70
C SER A 94 -4.33 0.73 -7.57
N GLY A 95 -3.18 1.14 -7.04
CA GLY A 95 -2.05 0.25 -6.88
C GLY A 95 -0.99 0.76 -5.94
N VAL A 96 -0.09 -0.15 -5.60
CA VAL A 96 1.09 0.09 -4.77
C VAL A 96 2.32 -0.31 -5.58
N GLY A 97 3.41 0.42 -5.42
CA GLY A 97 4.61 0.22 -6.22
C GLY A 97 5.88 0.52 -5.45
N PHE A 98 6.94 -0.18 -5.84
CA PHE A 98 8.29 0.05 -5.38
C PHE A 98 9.16 0.41 -6.58
N THR A 99 10.09 1.34 -6.38
CA THR A 99 11.01 1.74 -7.45
C THR A 99 12.06 0.68 -7.78
N ARG A 100 12.26 -0.29 -6.88
CA ARG A 100 13.04 -1.52 -7.07
C ARG A 100 12.32 -2.65 -6.35
N ASP A 101 12.57 -3.89 -6.73
CA ASP A 101 12.04 -5.06 -6.04
C ASP A 101 12.53 -5.07 -4.56
N PRO A 102 11.62 -5.02 -3.57
CA PRO A 102 11.98 -4.97 -2.15
C PRO A 102 12.50 -6.30 -1.60
N ALA A 103 12.30 -7.41 -2.32
CA ALA A 103 12.76 -8.74 -1.96
C ALA A 103 14.14 -9.07 -2.54
N THR A 104 14.35 -8.76 -3.84
CA THR A 104 15.60 -9.11 -4.55
C THR A 104 16.57 -7.93 -4.72
N GLY A 105 16.07 -6.70 -4.61
CA GLY A 105 16.81 -5.47 -4.88
C GLY A 105 16.97 -5.13 -6.36
N GLU A 106 16.36 -5.91 -7.27
CA GLU A 106 16.44 -5.65 -8.70
C GLU A 106 15.80 -4.32 -9.08
N LYS A 107 16.47 -3.55 -9.95
CA LYS A 107 15.97 -2.28 -10.46
C LYS A 107 14.89 -2.46 -11.53
N VAL A 108 13.72 -2.91 -11.07
CA VAL A 108 12.48 -3.03 -11.83
C VAL A 108 11.37 -2.29 -11.11
N LEU A 109 10.39 -1.79 -11.87
CA LEU A 109 9.17 -1.29 -11.28
C LEU A 109 8.38 -2.49 -10.74
N TYR A 110 8.38 -2.65 -9.42
CA TYR A 110 7.74 -3.76 -8.73
C TYR A 110 6.45 -3.28 -8.07
N GLY A 111 5.45 -4.13 -7.94
CA GLY A 111 4.20 -3.77 -7.28
C GLY A 111 3.00 -4.40 -7.94
N GLU A 112 1.83 -3.97 -7.47
CA GLU A 112 0.54 -4.60 -7.74
C GLU A 112 -0.52 -3.53 -7.95
N PHE A 113 -1.49 -3.82 -8.82
CA PHE A 113 -2.61 -2.91 -9.10
C PHE A 113 -3.90 -3.67 -9.37
N LEU A 114 -5.02 -2.96 -9.24
CA LEU A 114 -6.35 -3.43 -9.62
C LEU A 114 -7.03 -2.37 -10.48
N ILE A 115 -7.63 -2.80 -11.59
CA ILE A 115 -8.55 -1.97 -12.40
C ILE A 115 -9.92 -1.93 -11.72
N ASP A 116 -10.55 -0.75 -11.79
CA ASP A 116 -11.88 -0.50 -11.25
C ASP A 116 -11.96 -0.90 -9.76
N ALA A 117 -11.06 -0.31 -8.97
CA ALA A 117 -10.82 -0.67 -7.57
C ALA A 117 -10.28 0.52 -6.76
N GLN A 118 -10.59 0.55 -5.47
CA GLN A 118 -9.96 1.47 -4.52
C GLN A 118 -8.75 0.84 -3.83
N GLY A 119 -7.95 1.65 -3.15
CA GLY A 119 -6.78 1.16 -2.42
C GLY A 119 -7.11 0.12 -1.35
N GLU A 120 -8.31 0.17 -0.76
CA GLU A 120 -8.79 -0.84 0.18
C GLU A 120 -8.84 -2.24 -0.44
N ASP A 121 -9.29 -2.37 -1.68
CA ASP A 121 -9.38 -3.66 -2.39
C ASP A 121 -7.99 -4.30 -2.59
N VAL A 122 -6.98 -3.46 -2.81
CA VAL A 122 -5.57 -3.90 -2.98
C VAL A 122 -5.03 -4.47 -1.67
N VAL A 123 -5.44 -3.93 -0.52
CA VAL A 123 -4.95 -4.35 0.80
C VAL A 123 -5.78 -5.50 1.39
N ALA A 124 -7.08 -5.53 1.12
CA ALA A 124 -8.00 -6.51 1.68
C ALA A 124 -7.79 -7.92 1.10
N GLY A 125 -7.18 -8.05 -0.08
CA GLY A 125 -6.88 -9.35 -0.70
C GLY A 125 -8.13 -10.09 -1.20
N VAL A 126 -9.27 -9.41 -1.31
CA VAL A 126 -10.53 -9.98 -1.85
C VAL A 126 -10.42 -10.23 -3.34
N ARG A 127 -9.66 -9.38 -4.05
CA ARG A 127 -9.33 -9.52 -5.46
C ARG A 127 -7.85 -9.80 -5.61
N THR A 128 -7.50 -10.73 -6.50
CA THR A 128 -6.10 -10.98 -6.87
C THR A 128 -5.58 -9.80 -7.68
N PRO A 129 -4.58 -9.05 -7.20
CA PRO A 129 -4.02 -7.93 -7.95
C PRO A 129 -3.10 -8.41 -9.07
N ASP A 130 -3.02 -7.61 -10.14
CA ASP A 130 -2.12 -7.85 -11.26
C ASP A 130 -0.78 -7.16 -11.00
N PRO A 131 0.35 -7.71 -11.50
CA PRO A 131 1.64 -7.04 -11.40
C PRO A 131 1.63 -5.67 -12.10
N VAL A 132 2.19 -4.62 -11.49
CA VAL A 132 2.25 -3.26 -12.07
C VAL A 132 2.87 -3.23 -13.47
N ALA A 133 3.75 -4.16 -13.81
CA ALA A 133 4.30 -4.30 -15.16
C ALA A 133 3.23 -4.51 -16.25
N GLU A 134 2.11 -5.16 -15.91
CA GLU A 134 1.00 -5.44 -16.81
C GLU A 134 0.13 -4.21 -17.08
N LEU A 135 0.26 -3.15 -16.27
CA LEU A 135 -0.41 -1.87 -16.51
C LEU A 135 -0.07 -1.29 -17.90
N LYS A 136 1.10 -1.63 -18.47
CA LYS A 136 1.48 -1.27 -19.84
C LYS A 136 0.47 -1.76 -20.89
N GLN A 137 -0.22 -2.87 -20.64
CA GLN A 137 -1.17 -3.49 -21.57
C GLN A 137 -2.56 -2.84 -21.47
N VAL A 138 -2.98 -2.47 -20.25
CA VAL A 138 -4.33 -1.94 -19.98
C VAL A 138 -4.39 -0.41 -19.98
N LEU A 139 -3.41 0.27 -19.38
CA LEU A 139 -3.33 1.73 -19.25
C LEU A 139 -1.91 2.23 -19.60
N PRO A 140 -1.48 2.12 -20.87
CA PRO A 140 -0.09 2.37 -21.29
C PRO A 140 0.42 3.78 -20.97
N LYS A 141 -0.46 4.79 -21.01
CA LYS A 141 -0.12 6.17 -20.66
C LYS A 141 0.23 6.28 -19.17
N ALA A 142 -0.61 5.74 -18.30
CA ALA A 142 -0.38 5.75 -16.85
C ALA A 142 0.89 4.97 -16.48
N PHE A 143 1.16 3.83 -17.14
CA PHE A 143 2.41 3.09 -16.95
C PHE A 143 3.64 3.93 -17.32
N LYS A 144 3.60 4.65 -18.45
CA LYS A 144 4.70 5.55 -18.85
C LYS A 144 4.92 6.69 -17.85
N ASP A 145 3.84 7.24 -17.31
CA ASP A 145 3.89 8.27 -16.28
C ASP A 145 4.48 7.72 -14.97
N LEU A 146 4.08 6.50 -14.55
CA LEU A 146 4.67 5.80 -13.39
C LEU A 146 6.17 5.56 -13.55
N VAL A 147 6.63 5.07 -14.69
CA VAL A 147 8.08 4.88 -14.94
C VAL A 147 8.84 6.22 -14.89
N THR A 148 8.21 7.31 -15.30
CA THR A 148 8.79 8.65 -15.19
C THR A 148 8.87 9.10 -13.73
N ILE A 149 7.81 8.86 -12.95
CA ILE A 149 7.74 9.20 -11.52
C ILE A 149 8.71 8.35 -10.70
N GLN A 150 8.83 7.06 -10.97
CA GLN A 150 9.80 6.14 -10.38
C GLN A 150 11.21 6.74 -10.40
N LYS A 151 11.65 7.21 -11.58
CA LYS A 151 12.97 7.85 -11.75
C LYS A 151 13.09 9.17 -10.99
N LYS A 152 12.02 9.98 -10.96
CA LYS A 152 12.00 11.25 -10.22
C LYS A 152 12.10 11.02 -8.72
N LEU A 153 11.34 10.06 -8.20
CA LEU A 153 11.31 9.68 -6.79
C LEU A 153 12.68 9.17 -6.33
N GLU A 154 13.27 8.20 -7.03
CA GLU A 154 14.61 7.69 -6.66
C GLU A 154 15.67 8.78 -6.69
N LYS A 155 15.64 9.64 -7.72
CA LYS A 155 16.61 10.73 -7.83
C LYS A 155 16.43 11.78 -6.74
N HIS A 156 15.19 12.11 -6.39
CA HIS A 156 14.90 13.14 -5.40
C HIS A 156 15.23 12.68 -3.98
N PHE A 157 14.72 11.50 -3.59
CA PHE A 157 14.94 10.95 -2.25
C PHE A 157 16.28 10.26 -2.10
N THR A 158 16.98 10.00 -3.21
CA THR A 158 18.26 9.30 -3.23
C THR A 158 18.14 7.95 -2.51
N GLU A 159 17.04 7.26 -2.79
CA GLU A 159 16.61 6.04 -2.11
C GLU A 159 15.48 5.33 -2.87
N MET A 160 15.39 4.01 -2.72
CA MET A 160 14.27 3.20 -3.20
C MET A 160 12.98 3.63 -2.49
N GLN A 161 11.95 3.95 -3.27
CA GLN A 161 10.67 4.39 -2.74
C GLN A 161 9.61 3.29 -2.85
N ASP A 162 8.80 3.20 -1.80
CA ASP A 162 7.49 2.55 -1.73
C ASP A 162 6.44 3.66 -1.89
N PHE A 163 5.56 3.53 -2.87
CA PHE A 163 4.59 4.54 -3.24
C PHE A 163 3.21 3.95 -3.54
N GLU A 164 2.19 4.78 -3.35
CA GLU A 164 0.79 4.45 -3.62
C GLU A 164 0.25 5.40 -4.68
N PHE A 165 -0.54 4.88 -5.60
CA PHE A 165 -1.09 5.65 -6.71
C PHE A 165 -2.52 5.24 -7.04
N THR A 166 -3.25 6.19 -7.64
CA THR A 166 -4.57 5.97 -8.23
C THR A 166 -4.59 6.55 -9.63
N ILE A 167 -5.28 5.86 -10.52
CA ILE A 167 -5.60 6.31 -11.86
C ILE A 167 -7.10 6.56 -11.89
N GLU A 168 -7.50 7.77 -12.25
CA GLU A 168 -8.90 8.17 -12.38
C GLU A 168 -9.10 8.68 -13.81
N ASP A 169 -9.94 7.98 -14.57
CA ASP A 169 -10.21 8.24 -16.00
C ASP A 169 -8.93 8.47 -16.82
N GLY A 170 -7.96 7.56 -16.64
CA GLY A 170 -6.68 7.59 -17.34
C GLY A 170 -5.67 8.64 -16.87
N LYS A 171 -5.98 9.43 -15.82
CA LYS A 171 -5.05 10.36 -15.19
C LYS A 171 -4.44 9.76 -13.93
N LEU A 172 -3.11 9.76 -13.87
CA LEU A 172 -2.35 9.25 -12.73
C LEU A 172 -2.23 10.30 -11.60
N TYR A 173 -2.45 9.85 -10.37
CA TYR A 173 -2.28 10.61 -9.13
C TYR A 173 -1.40 9.81 -8.16
N MET A 174 -0.40 10.47 -7.58
CA MET A 174 0.43 9.89 -6.52
C MET A 174 -0.15 10.28 -5.17
N LEU A 175 -0.37 9.30 -4.31
CA LEU A 175 -1.04 9.50 -3.02
C LEU A 175 -0.04 9.50 -1.86
N GLN A 176 0.92 8.58 -1.90
CA GLN A 176 1.93 8.43 -0.86
C GLN A 176 3.27 8.04 -1.50
N THR A 177 4.37 8.44 -0.87
CA THR A 177 5.70 7.89 -1.10
C THR A 177 6.48 7.89 0.21
N ARG A 178 7.33 6.89 0.39
CA ARG A 178 8.26 6.78 1.52
C ARG A 178 9.44 5.89 1.13
N ASN A 179 10.51 5.92 1.91
CA ASN A 179 11.59 4.96 1.76
C ASN A 179 11.04 3.55 1.95
N GLY A 180 11.20 2.69 0.94
CA GLY A 180 10.58 1.36 0.96
C GLY A 180 11.22 0.43 1.99
N LYS A 181 10.43 -0.37 2.69
CA LYS A 181 10.97 -1.48 3.47
C LYS A 181 11.43 -2.58 2.52
N ARG A 182 12.49 -3.31 2.90
CA ARG A 182 13.16 -4.27 2.02
C ARG A 182 13.90 -5.33 2.84
N THR A 183 14.24 -6.45 2.19
CA THR A 183 15.08 -7.50 2.79
C THR A 183 16.54 -7.04 2.90
N GLY A 184 17.34 -7.72 3.72
CA GLY A 184 18.78 -7.43 3.80
C GLY A 184 19.51 -7.65 2.46
N VAL A 185 19.14 -8.69 1.71
CA VAL A 185 19.67 -8.95 0.36
C VAL A 185 19.35 -7.79 -0.58
N ALA A 186 18.11 -7.32 -0.59
CA ALA A 186 17.71 -6.18 -1.40
C ALA A 186 18.44 -4.90 -0.97
N ALA A 187 18.59 -4.64 0.34
CA ALA A 187 19.30 -3.46 0.85
C ALA A 187 20.75 -3.38 0.33
N VAL A 188 21.50 -4.50 0.41
CA VAL A 188 22.88 -4.58 -0.08
C VAL A 188 22.96 -4.35 -1.59
N ARG A 189 22.10 -5.01 -2.37
CA ARG A 189 22.07 -4.84 -3.82
C ARG A 189 21.75 -3.40 -4.23
N ILE A 190 20.70 -2.82 -3.65
CA ILE A 190 20.25 -1.46 -3.96
C ILE A 190 21.36 -0.46 -3.64
N ALA A 191 21.98 -0.55 -2.46
CA ALA A 191 23.07 0.35 -2.07
C ALA A 191 24.26 0.27 -3.04
N ASN A 192 24.66 -0.95 -3.42
CA ASN A 192 25.75 -1.18 -4.38
C ASN A 192 25.41 -0.64 -5.79
N GLU A 193 24.19 -0.88 -6.28
CA GLU A 193 23.74 -0.38 -7.57
C GLU A 193 23.66 1.16 -7.58
N MET A 194 23.17 1.79 -6.51
CA MET A 194 23.12 3.25 -6.41
C MET A 194 24.51 3.89 -6.39
N VAL A 195 25.55 3.22 -5.85
CA VAL A 195 26.95 3.66 -5.97
C VAL A 195 27.43 3.58 -7.42
N LYS A 196 27.17 2.47 -8.11
CA LYS A 196 27.52 2.30 -9.54
C LYS A 196 26.84 3.34 -10.42
N GLU A 197 25.60 3.69 -10.10
CA GLU A 197 24.81 4.73 -10.74
C GLU A 197 25.26 6.15 -10.38
N LYS A 198 26.20 6.31 -9.45
CA LYS A 198 26.67 7.59 -8.89
C LYS A 198 25.55 8.40 -8.23
N LEU A 199 24.52 7.73 -7.72
CA LEU A 199 23.43 8.35 -6.97
C LEU A 199 23.83 8.59 -5.51
N ILE A 200 24.68 7.72 -4.95
CA ILE A 200 25.27 7.86 -3.63
C ILE A 200 26.77 7.53 -3.67
N ASP A 201 27.52 7.98 -2.66
CA ASP A 201 28.89 7.52 -2.44
C ASP A 201 28.93 6.22 -1.62
N TRP A 202 30.10 5.58 -1.59
CA TRP A 202 30.27 4.30 -0.89
C TRP A 202 30.07 4.42 0.63
N LYS A 203 30.38 5.59 1.22
CA LYS A 203 30.20 5.83 2.66
C LYS A 203 28.72 5.85 3.02
N THR A 204 27.92 6.54 2.21
CA THR A 204 26.46 6.57 2.32
C THR A 204 25.89 5.17 2.13
N ALA A 205 26.39 4.39 1.17
CA ALA A 205 25.94 3.02 0.94
C ALA A 205 26.09 2.13 2.18
N VAL A 206 27.20 2.25 2.92
CA VAL A 206 27.42 1.52 4.19
C VAL A 206 26.35 1.88 5.24
N THR A 207 25.94 3.15 5.33
CA THR A 207 24.91 3.57 6.29
C THR A 207 23.48 3.18 5.91
N ARG A 208 23.26 2.78 4.65
CA ARG A 208 21.93 2.43 4.10
C ARG A 208 21.56 0.97 4.29
N VAL A 209 22.49 0.14 4.78
CA VAL A 209 22.26 -1.25 5.13
C VAL A 209 22.29 -1.38 6.65
N PRO A 210 21.13 -1.46 7.33
CA PRO A 210 21.08 -1.66 8.77
C PRO A 210 21.82 -2.93 9.18
N ALA A 211 22.58 -2.87 10.28
CA ALA A 211 23.41 -3.98 10.73
C ALA A 211 22.58 -5.24 11.03
N ASP A 212 21.38 -5.08 11.59
CA ASP A 212 20.43 -6.16 11.89
C ASP A 212 19.86 -6.83 10.62
N GLN A 213 19.92 -6.17 9.46
CA GLN A 213 19.51 -6.76 8.19
C GLN A 213 20.61 -7.63 7.56
N LEU A 214 21.88 -7.45 7.94
CA LEU A 214 22.98 -8.30 7.42
C LEU A 214 22.87 -9.75 7.90
N ASP A 215 22.29 -9.97 9.08
CA ASP A 215 22.05 -11.32 9.59
C ASP A 215 21.16 -12.15 8.64
N GLN A 216 20.24 -11.51 7.93
CA GLN A 216 19.42 -12.18 6.89
C GLN A 216 20.25 -12.65 5.71
N VAL A 217 21.34 -11.94 5.37
CA VAL A 217 22.25 -12.31 4.28
C VAL A 217 23.15 -13.48 4.70
N LEU A 218 23.48 -13.57 6.00
CA LEU A 218 24.29 -14.64 6.57
C LEU A 218 23.48 -15.89 6.94
N SER A 219 22.15 -15.79 6.91
CA SER A 219 21.25 -16.88 7.24
C SER A 219 21.27 -17.96 6.14
N PRO A 220 21.28 -19.25 6.51
CA PRO A 220 21.13 -20.33 5.54
C PRO A 220 19.82 -20.17 4.74
N VAL A 221 19.92 -20.26 3.42
CA VAL A 221 18.77 -20.25 2.51
C VAL A 221 18.68 -21.57 1.77
N PHE A 222 17.48 -21.94 1.33
CA PHE A 222 17.31 -23.10 0.47
C PHE A 222 18.02 -22.86 -0.88
N ASP A 223 18.70 -23.88 -1.38
CA ASP A 223 19.26 -23.84 -2.72
C ASP A 223 18.12 -23.68 -3.75
N ALA A 224 18.18 -22.60 -4.53
CA ALA A 224 17.11 -22.25 -5.46
C ALA A 224 16.89 -23.32 -6.54
N ALA A 225 17.96 -24.01 -6.97
CA ALA A 225 17.86 -25.07 -7.96
C ALA A 225 17.23 -26.34 -7.37
N ALA A 226 17.55 -26.68 -6.12
CA ALA A 226 16.93 -27.77 -5.38
C ALA A 226 15.45 -27.47 -5.10
N ALA A 227 15.11 -26.26 -4.66
CA ALA A 227 13.74 -25.84 -4.42
C ALA A 227 12.87 -25.90 -5.69
N LYS A 228 13.41 -25.48 -6.84
CA LYS A 228 12.71 -25.56 -8.14
C LYS A 228 12.50 -27.00 -8.62
N LYS A 229 13.39 -27.92 -8.23
CA LYS A 229 13.29 -29.36 -8.54
C LYS A 229 12.42 -30.13 -7.54
N ALA A 230 12.14 -29.56 -6.37
CA ALA A 230 11.38 -30.22 -5.33
C ALA A 230 9.94 -30.47 -5.78
N LEU A 231 9.42 -31.66 -5.46
CA LEU A 231 8.02 -32.00 -5.65
C LEU A 231 7.17 -31.18 -4.68
N LYS A 232 6.18 -30.44 -5.21
CA LYS A 232 5.12 -29.87 -4.37
C LYS A 232 4.31 -31.00 -3.75
N LEU A 233 4.45 -31.20 -2.45
CA LEU A 233 3.47 -31.94 -1.67
C LEU A 233 2.25 -31.03 -1.52
N CYS A 234 1.09 -31.60 -1.84
CA CYS A 234 -0.20 -30.97 -2.04
C CYS A 234 -0.56 -29.93 -0.97
#